data_AF-A0A6A6K5F5-F1
#
_entry.id   AF-A0A6A6K5F5-F1
#
_cell.length_a   1.000
_cell.length_b   1.000
_cell.length_c   1.000
_cell.angle_alpha   90.00
_cell.angle_beta   90.00
_cell.angle_gamma   90.00
#
_symmetry.space_group_name_H-M   'P 1'
#
loop_
_entity.id
_entity.type
_entity.pdbx_description
1 polymer ?
#
loop_
_entity_poly.entity_id
_entity_poly.type
_entity_poly.pdbx_seq_one_letter_code
_entity_poly.pdbx_strand_id
1 'polypeptide(L)'
;MISWQLPTRGAFKLNTDGSFEALVFLIKRFLSLEWQCELMHVYREANFSADYLANYAASLRIGLHIMEAPPSGVLHWLLHDSSGVSHGRVCV
;
A
#
# COMPACT_ATOMS: atom_id res chain seq x y z
N MET A 1 -5.19 -3.92 -32.42
CA MET A 1 -5.85 -5.14 -31.92
C MET A 1 -5.11 -5.55 -30.65
N ILE A 2 -5.66 -5.27 -29.47
CA ILE A 2 -4.99 -5.57 -28.19
C ILE A 2 -5.73 -6.74 -27.57
N SER A 3 -5.08 -7.91 -27.52
CA SER A 3 -5.60 -9.11 -26.87
C SER A 3 -5.37 -9.02 -25.37
N TRP A 4 -6.45 -9.08 -24.60
CA TRP A 4 -6.43 -9.29 -23.16
C TRP A 4 -5.83 -10.66 -22.82
N GLN A 5 -4.94 -10.72 -21.83
CA GLN A 5 -4.47 -11.98 -21.25
C GLN A 5 -5.08 -12.19 -19.87
N LEU A 6 -5.34 -13.47 -19.52
CA LEU A 6 -5.98 -13.85 -18.26
C LEU A 6 -5.14 -13.42 -17.05
N PRO A 7 -5.76 -12.86 -15.99
CA PRO A 7 -5.07 -12.67 -14.73
C PRO A 7 -4.66 -14.04 -14.17
N THR A 8 -3.38 -14.23 -13.90
CA THR A 8 -2.90 -15.40 -13.16
C THR A 8 -3.62 -15.50 -11.81
N ARG A 9 -3.80 -16.73 -11.30
CA ARG A 9 -4.46 -17.03 -10.01
C ARG A 9 -4.06 -15.99 -8.95
N GLY A 10 -5.02 -15.17 -8.53
CA GLY A 10 -4.84 -14.16 -7.48
C GLY A 10 -4.91 -12.70 -7.92
N ALA A 11 -4.83 -12.39 -9.23
CA ALA A 11 -4.94 -11.02 -9.71
C ALA A 11 -6.41 -10.66 -10.05
N PHE A 12 -7.03 -9.78 -9.27
CA PHE A 12 -8.36 -9.25 -9.53
C PHE A 12 -8.25 -7.87 -10.20
N LYS A 13 -8.70 -7.75 -11.45
CA LYS A 13 -8.88 -6.43 -12.08
C LYS A 13 -10.18 -5.82 -11.57
N LEU A 14 -10.09 -4.69 -10.89
CA LEU A 14 -11.24 -3.94 -10.41
C LEU A 14 -11.58 -2.82 -11.39
N ASN A 15 -12.86 -2.72 -11.75
CA ASN A 15 -13.44 -1.47 -12.20
C ASN A 15 -13.99 -0.77 -10.96
N THR A 16 -13.32 0.28 -10.50
CA THR A 16 -13.85 1.16 -9.46
C THR A 16 -14.47 2.35 -10.17
N ASP A 17 -15.77 2.28 -10.44
CA ASP A 17 -16.60 3.39 -10.94
C ASP A 17 -16.84 4.48 -9.87
N GLY A 18 -15.95 4.57 -8.86
CA GLY A 18 -16.09 5.42 -7.68
C GLY A 18 -16.72 4.72 -6.48
N SER A 19 -17.23 3.49 -6.61
CA SER A 19 -17.75 2.72 -5.48
C SER A 19 -16.65 2.12 -4.61
N PHE A 20 -16.71 2.39 -3.30
CA PHE A 20 -15.83 1.76 -2.29
C PHE A 20 -16.27 0.34 -1.91
N GLU A 21 -17.45 -0.10 -2.34
CA GLU A 21 -18.01 -1.41 -1.95
C GLU A 21 -17.11 -2.57 -2.37
N ALA A 22 -16.58 -2.51 -3.59
CA ALA A 22 -15.67 -3.53 -4.10
C ALA A 22 -14.37 -3.60 -3.28
N LEU A 23 -13.85 -2.45 -2.85
CA LEU A 23 -12.66 -2.37 -2.00
C LEU A 23 -12.94 -2.96 -0.61
N VAL A 24 -14.04 -2.57 0.03
CA VAL A 24 -14.44 -3.06 1.35
C VAL A 24 -14.69 -4.57 1.32
N PHE A 25 -15.37 -5.08 0.29
CA PHE A 25 -15.60 -6.51 0.11
C PHE A 25 -14.28 -7.29 0.05
N LEU A 26 -13.32 -6.81 -0.73
CA LEU A 26 -12.02 -7.46 -0.85
C LEU A 26 -11.20 -7.41 0.43
N ILE A 27 -11.18 -6.28 1.14
CA ILE A 27 -10.50 -6.17 2.44
C ILE A 27 -11.06 -7.22 3.40
N LYS A 28 -12.40 -7.31 3.53
CA LYS A 28 -13.04 -8.32 4.39
C LYS A 28 -12.69 -9.74 3.99
N ARG A 29 -12.63 -10.02 2.68
CA ARG A 29 -12.25 -11.33 2.16
C ARG A 29 -10.78 -11.67 2.44
N PHE A 30 -9.87 -10.70 2.39
CA PHE A 30 -8.46 -10.92 2.76
C PHE A 30 -8.32 -11.17 4.27
N LEU A 31 -9.06 -10.44 5.10
CA LEU A 31 -9.09 -10.65 6.55
C LEU A 31 -9.69 -12.01 6.96
N SER A 32 -10.50 -12.64 6.10
CA SER A 32 -11.07 -13.96 6.36
C SER A 32 -10.17 -15.13 5.91
N LEU A 33 -8.99 -14.85 5.36
CA LEU A 33 -8.01 -15.90 5.04
C LEU A 33 -7.38 -16.43 6.34
N GLU A 34 -6.75 -17.60 6.27
CA GLU A 34 -6.05 -18.22 7.41
C GLU A 34 -4.70 -17.52 7.70
N TRP A 35 -4.71 -16.20 7.84
CA TRP A 35 -3.56 -15.36 8.16
C TRP A 35 -3.73 -14.75 9.55
N GLN A 36 -2.64 -14.62 10.30
CA GLN A 36 -2.64 -13.89 11.57
C GLN A 36 -2.47 -12.40 11.28
N CYS A 37 -3.58 -11.68 11.13
CA CYS A 37 -3.58 -10.24 10.86
C CYS A 37 -4.53 -9.51 11.81
N GLU A 38 -4.11 -8.33 12.27
CA GLU A 38 -4.91 -7.42 13.09
C GLU A 38 -5.04 -6.08 12.37
N LEU A 39 -6.23 -5.49 12.43
CA LEU A 39 -6.45 -4.14 11.93
C LEU A 39 -6.28 -3.16 13.08
N MET A 40 -5.25 -2.33 13.00
CA MET A 40 -5.00 -1.28 14.00
C MET A 40 -4.99 0.09 13.36
N HIS A 41 -5.57 1.07 14.05
CA HIS A 41 -5.43 2.47 13.69
C HIS A 41 -4.09 2.99 14.20
N VAL A 42 -3.29 3.54 13.30
CA VAL A 42 -2.01 4.21 13.63
C VAL A 42 -2.07 5.67 13.23
N TYR A 43 -1.36 6.53 13.95
CA TYR A 43 -1.17 7.92 13.53
C TYR A 43 -0.40 7.99 12.22
N ARG A 44 -0.70 9.00 11.39
CA ARG A 44 -0.01 9.21 10.11
C ARG A 44 1.50 9.31 10.31
N GLU A 45 1.92 9.96 11.39
CA GLU A 45 3.31 10.16 11.81
C GLU A 45 3.99 8.88 12.31
N ALA A 46 3.28 7.76 12.38
CA ALA A 46 3.86 6.45 12.65
C ALA A 46 3.93 5.58 11.38
N ASN A 47 3.44 6.07 10.24
CA ASN A 47 3.32 5.30 9.00
C ASN A 47 4.05 5.94 7.80
N PHE A 48 5.21 6.55 8.05
CA PHE A 48 5.96 7.30 7.04
C PHE A 48 6.38 6.46 5.83
N SER A 49 6.76 5.20 6.04
CA SER A 49 7.15 4.32 4.93
C SER A 49 6.00 4.13 3.94
N ALA A 50 4.78 3.91 4.44
CA ALA A 50 3.61 3.77 3.59
C ALA A 50 3.20 5.10 2.93
N ASP A 51 3.25 6.22 3.68
CA ASP A 51 2.97 7.56 3.15
C ASP A 51 3.94 7.94 2.02
N TYR A 52 5.23 7.68 2.22
CA TYR A 52 6.26 7.87 1.18
C TYR A 52 5.98 7.01 -0.05
N LEU A 53 5.70 5.71 0.12
CA LEU A 53 5.46 4.81 -1.01
C LEU A 53 4.18 5.17 -1.79
N ALA A 54 3.13 5.62 -1.10
CA ALA A 54 1.91 6.10 -1.74
C ALA A 54 2.17 7.36 -2.58
N ASN A 55 2.91 8.32 -2.04
CA ASN A 55 3.31 9.53 -2.77
C ASN A 55 4.27 9.23 -3.93
N TYR A 56 5.22 8.31 -3.73
CA TYR A 56 6.12 7.86 -4.76
C TYR A 56 5.37 7.19 -5.92
N ALA A 57 4.39 6.32 -5.62
CA ALA A 57 3.56 5.68 -6.63
C ALA A 57 2.76 6.68 -7.48
N ALA A 58 2.33 7.81 -6.89
CA ALA A 58 1.63 8.87 -7.63
C ALA A 58 2.51 9.56 -8.68
N SER A 59 3.84 9.50 -8.56
CA SER A 59 4.79 10.00 -9.56
C SER A 59 5.03 9.03 -10.72
N LEU A 60 4.59 7.78 -10.60
CA LEU A 60 4.78 6.74 -11.61
C LEU A 60 3.61 6.71 -12.59
N ARG A 61 3.85 6.12 -13.77
CA ARG A 61 2.77 5.86 -14.73
C ARG A 61 1.80 4.82 -14.17
N ILE A 62 0.52 4.92 -14.51
CA ILE A 62 -0.47 3.92 -14.12
C ILE A 62 -0.03 2.53 -14.60
N GLY A 63 0.01 1.57 -13.68
CA GLY A 63 0.44 0.20 -13.95
C GLY A 63 0.90 -0.51 -12.69
N LEU A 64 1.31 -1.77 -12.85
CA LEU A 64 2.00 -2.53 -11.82
C LEU A 64 3.50 -2.28 -11.93
N HIS A 65 4.12 -1.84 -10.84
CA HIS A 65 5.55 -1.64 -10.74
C HIS A 65 6.10 -2.56 -9.65
N ILE A 66 6.93 -3.53 -10.05
CA ILE A 66 7.65 -4.42 -9.12
C ILE A 66 9.06 -3.87 -8.99
N MET A 67 9.53 -3.69 -7.76
CA MET A 67 10.85 -3.16 -7.47
C MET A 67 11.67 -4.24 -6.77
N GLU A 68 12.86 -4.55 -7.31
CA GLU A 68 13.80 -5.52 -6.71
C GLU A 68 14.46 -4.99 -5.43
N ALA A 69 14.45 -3.67 -5.26
CA ALA A 69 14.99 -2.99 -4.09
C ALA A 69 14.10 -1.80 -3.69
N PRO A 70 14.07 -1.43 -2.39
CA PRO A 70 13.34 -0.25 -1.94
C PRO A 70 13.89 1.04 -2.58
N PRO A 71 13.02 1.99 -2.99
CA PRO A 71 13.47 3.29 -3.47
C PRO A 71 14.29 4.02 -2.40
N SER A 72 15.36 4.69 -2.80
CA SER A 72 16.32 5.31 -1.86
C SER A 72 15.67 6.26 -0.84
N GLY A 73 14.61 6.97 -1.24
CA GLY A 73 13.89 7.88 -0.36
C GLY A 73 13.04 7.21 0.74
N VAL A 74 12.82 5.88 0.72
CA VAL A 74 12.14 5.19 1.83
C VAL A 74 13.12 4.67 2.89
N LEU A 75 14.42 4.56 2.55
CA LEU A 75 15.40 3.85 3.39
C LEU A 75 15.54 4.45 4.79
N HIS A 76 15.51 5.78 4.91
CA HIS A 76 15.60 6.44 6.21
C HIS A 76 14.36 6.21 7.08
N TRP A 77 13.17 6.14 6.47
CA TRP A 77 11.94 5.79 7.19
C TRP A 77 11.97 4.34 7.69
N LEU A 78 12.47 3.40 6.89
CA LEU A 78 12.67 2.02 7.32
C LEU A 78 13.68 1.93 8.47
N LEU A 79 14.76 2.69 8.41
CA LEU A 79 15.74 2.74 9.50
C LEU A 79 15.12 3.29 10.78
N HIS A 80 14.35 4.38 10.69
CA HIS A 80 13.65 4.98 11.82
C HIS A 80 12.65 4.01 12.44
N ASP A 81 11.87 3.31 11.63
CA ASP A 81 10.90 2.29 12.06
C ASP A 81 11.61 1.14 12.80
N SER A 82 12.69 0.60 12.21
CA SER A 82 13.50 -0.45 12.85
C SER A 82 14.17 -0.02 14.17
N SER A 83 14.41 1.29 14.33
CA SER A 83 15.05 1.86 15.52
C SER A 83 14.05 2.39 16.55
N GLY A 84 12.74 2.30 16.28
CA GLY A 84 11.68 2.79 17.19
C GLY A 84 11.64 4.31 17.32
N VAL A 85 12.03 5.05 16.28
CA VAL A 85 12.08 6.52 16.32
C VAL A 85 10.66 7.10 16.23
N SER A 86 10.24 7.78 17.28
CA SER A 86 8.97 8.51 17.33
C SER A 86 9.11 9.92 16.75
N HIS A 87 8.19 10.30 15.85
CA HIS A 87 8.13 11.64 15.29
C HIS A 87 6.93 12.38 15.86
N GLY A 88 7.18 13.53 16.49
CA GLY A 88 6.12 14.40 16.99
C GLY A 88 5.41 15.13 15.86
N ARG A 89 4.15 15.52 16.10
CA ARG A 89 3.44 16.44 15.21
C ARG A 89 4.10 17.81 15.28
N VAL A 90 4.54 18.33 14.13
CA VAL A 90 4.88 19.74 14.03
C VAL A 90 3.57 20.49 13.88
N CYS A 91 3.12 21.14 14.96
CA CYS A 91 2.07 22.15 14.88
C CYS A 91 2.69 23.40 14.28
N VAL A 92 2.33 23.75 13.05
CA VAL A 92 2.65 25.03 12.42
C VAL A 92 1.42 25.92 12.46
#